data_AF-A0A963U5U2-F1
#
_entry.id   AF-A0A963U5U2-F1
#
_cell.length_a   1.000
_cell.length_b   1.000
_cell.length_c   1.000
_cell.angle_alpha   90.00
_cell.angle_beta   90.00
_cell.angle_gamma   90.00
#
_symmetry.space_group_name_H-M   'P 1'
#
loop_
_entity.id
_entity.type
_entity.pdbx_description
1 polymer ?
#
loop_
_entity_poly.entity_id
_entity_poly.type
_entity_poly.pdbx_seq_one_letter_code
_entity_poly.pdbx_strand_id
1 'polypeptide(L)'
;MKTAKLLGTLALSALIIGPLAPLSAEFGASPAFAKNDGNGGGNGGGNGGGNGNGGGHGKDKSGGNGNGGGKSVEKSKTKAKTSPAATTFVTTTPTTTEVVAPAPNAHGKIASELKGLNAYHASETAFANADPNSQVGRIATYRDAALETIAAGEALDAANEALETANTDLTTAETALSDLDSSYSGRSTADIDADIAALDPAATDYQDQLDNLTAERTAAADYETQRATLEADVASATDAVTDAEIAVTDAETAATDAAATEEEALLSASNGRELSDPALDYLRDQLGL
;
A
#
# COMPACT_ATOMS: atom_id res chain seq x y z
N MET A 1 7.68 -21.51 3.83
CA MET A 1 6.94 -20.26 3.62
C MET A 1 6.29 -20.37 2.25
N LYS A 2 4.95 -20.28 2.19
CA LYS A 2 4.19 -20.43 0.95
C LYS A 2 4.11 -19.06 0.31
N THR A 3 4.60 -18.93 -0.92
CA THR A 3 4.49 -17.73 -1.74
C THR A 3 3.02 -17.50 -2.07
N ALA A 4 2.47 -16.41 -1.54
CA ALA A 4 1.14 -15.95 -1.92
C ALA A 4 1.25 -15.38 -3.33
N LYS A 5 0.60 -16.05 -4.29
CA LYS A 5 0.42 -15.50 -5.63
C LYS A 5 -0.54 -14.31 -5.50
N LEU A 6 -0.03 -13.10 -5.67
CA LEU A 6 -0.84 -11.90 -5.87
C LEU A 6 -1.51 -12.00 -7.25
N LEU A 7 -2.60 -12.76 -7.34
CA LEU A 7 -3.51 -12.65 -8.48
C LEU A 7 -4.37 -11.41 -8.22
N GLY A 8 -4.11 -10.37 -9.02
CA GLY A 8 -4.97 -9.21 -9.14
C GLY A 8 -6.39 -9.62 -9.52
N THR A 9 -7.27 -9.60 -8.54
CA THR A 9 -8.70 -9.42 -8.73
C THR A 9 -9.09 -8.15 -7.99
N LEU A 10 -8.97 -7.03 -8.70
CA LEU A 10 -9.49 -5.74 -8.28
C LEU A 10 -11.03 -5.83 -8.32
N ALA A 11 -11.64 -6.29 -7.23
CA ALA A 11 -13.07 -6.30 -7.06
C ALA A 11 -13.51 -4.89 -6.68
N LEU A 12 -13.91 -4.12 -7.69
CA LEU A 12 -14.50 -2.79 -7.56
C LEU A 12 -15.86 -2.89 -6.85
N SER A 13 -15.87 -3.00 -5.53
CA SER A 13 -17.07 -2.91 -4.71
C SER A 13 -17.25 -1.46 -4.26
N ALA A 14 -17.81 -0.64 -5.13
CA ALA A 14 -18.31 0.68 -4.76
C ALA A 14 -19.49 0.51 -3.78
N LEU A 15 -19.21 0.54 -2.48
CA LEU A 15 -20.23 0.67 -1.46
C LEU A 15 -20.69 2.14 -1.45
N ILE A 16 -21.82 2.37 -2.11
CA ILE A 16 -22.54 3.65 -2.05
C ILE A 16 -23.14 3.76 -0.63
N ILE A 17 -22.40 4.38 0.29
CA ILE A 17 -22.95 4.85 1.56
C ILE A 17 -23.78 6.09 1.23
N GLY A 18 -25.10 6.00 1.43
CA GLY A 18 -26.04 7.09 1.20
C GLY A 18 -25.77 8.30 2.11
N PRO A 19 -26.33 9.47 1.78
CA PRO A 19 -26.04 10.71 2.51
C PRO A 19 -26.53 10.59 3.96
N LEU A 20 -25.60 10.60 4.91
CA LEU A 20 -25.89 10.91 6.30
C LEU A 20 -26.43 12.35 6.34
N ALA A 21 -27.69 12.49 6.77
CA ALA A 21 -28.29 13.80 6.97
C ALA A 21 -27.47 14.55 8.05
N PRO A 22 -27.11 15.83 7.84
CA PRO A 22 -26.39 16.60 8.84
C PRO A 22 -27.29 16.82 10.06
N LEU A 23 -26.93 16.19 11.19
CA LEU A 23 -27.40 16.60 12.51
C LEU A 23 -26.90 18.02 12.74
N SER A 24 -27.82 18.98 12.66
CA SER A 24 -27.55 20.38 12.93
C SER A 24 -27.39 20.56 14.44
N ALA A 25 -26.16 20.44 14.94
CA ALA A 25 -25.82 20.86 16.28
C ALA A 25 -25.58 22.39 16.29
N GLU A 26 -26.55 23.11 16.83
CA GLU A 26 -26.52 24.55 17.04
C GLU A 26 -25.58 24.87 18.22
N PHE A 27 -24.26 24.91 17.96
CA PHE A 27 -23.28 25.32 18.95
C PHE A 27 -23.14 26.85 18.97
N GLY A 28 -23.51 27.45 20.10
CA GLY A 28 -23.41 28.86 20.38
C GLY A 28 -21.99 29.41 20.22
N ALA A 29 -21.91 30.55 19.55
CA ALA A 29 -20.69 31.28 19.27
C ALA A 29 -19.89 31.65 20.54
N SER A 30 -18.62 31.23 20.58
CA SER A 30 -17.59 31.83 21.44
C SER A 30 -16.51 32.48 20.57
N PRO A 31 -16.05 33.70 20.88
CA PRO A 31 -15.17 34.48 20.01
C PRO A 31 -13.74 33.94 19.96
N ALA A 32 -13.22 33.78 18.73
CA ALA A 32 -11.83 33.43 18.45
C ALA A 32 -10.91 34.65 18.64
N PHE A 33 -9.94 34.54 19.55
CA PHE A 33 -8.83 35.48 19.67
C PHE A 33 -7.71 35.09 18.70
N ALA A 34 -7.58 35.83 17.59
CA ALA A 34 -6.43 35.75 16.71
C ALA A 34 -5.24 36.50 17.33
N LYS A 35 -4.16 35.78 17.69
CA LYS A 35 -2.86 36.40 17.95
C LYS A 35 -2.03 36.37 16.67
N ASN A 36 -2.18 37.43 15.88
CA ASN A 36 -1.17 37.87 14.92
C ASN A 36 0.05 38.32 15.71
N ASP A 37 1.22 37.69 15.52
CA ASP A 37 2.55 38.27 15.74
C ASP A 37 3.64 37.30 15.23
N GLY A 38 4.40 37.68 14.19
CA GLY A 38 5.75 37.12 14.01
C GLY A 38 6.25 36.87 12.58
N ASN A 39 6.84 37.90 11.97
CA ASN A 39 7.77 37.78 10.84
C ASN A 39 9.03 36.96 11.17
N GLY A 40 9.54 36.21 10.20
CA GLY A 40 10.93 35.76 10.11
C GLY A 40 11.06 34.72 8.98
N GLY A 41 11.70 34.94 7.84
CA GLY A 41 12.91 35.70 7.58
C GLY A 41 14.12 34.77 7.64
N GLY A 42 14.35 34.00 6.57
CA GLY A 42 15.48 33.06 6.50
C GLY A 42 15.89 32.73 5.06
N ASN A 43 16.75 33.57 4.47
CA ASN A 43 17.54 33.25 3.28
C ASN A 43 18.76 32.42 3.71
N GLY A 44 18.93 31.23 3.15
CA GLY A 44 20.13 30.40 3.32
C GLY A 44 20.67 29.96 1.97
N GLY A 45 21.53 30.78 1.37
CA GLY A 45 22.28 30.42 0.17
C GLY A 45 23.44 29.47 0.49
N GLY A 46 23.66 28.48 -0.36
CA GLY A 46 24.81 27.59 -0.32
C GLY A 46 25.30 27.27 -1.73
N ASN A 47 26.21 28.08 -2.26
CA ASN A 47 27.05 27.73 -3.40
C ASN A 47 28.25 26.93 -2.90
N GLY A 48 28.28 25.63 -3.21
CA GLY A 48 29.46 24.77 -3.02
C GLY A 48 30.08 24.44 -4.37
N GLY A 49 31.10 25.20 -4.77
CA GLY A 49 31.93 24.90 -5.92
C GLY A 49 32.89 23.74 -5.65
N GLY A 50 33.14 22.93 -6.68
CA GLY A 50 34.11 21.85 -6.66
C GLY A 50 34.57 21.50 -8.08
N ASN A 51 35.49 22.30 -8.62
CA ASN A 51 36.27 21.93 -9.80
C ASN A 51 37.31 20.87 -9.40
N GLY A 52 37.27 19.71 -10.05
CA GLY A 52 38.31 18.68 -9.98
C GLY A 52 38.75 18.28 -11.38
N ASN A 53 39.68 19.04 -11.96
CA ASN A 53 40.47 18.60 -13.13
C ASN A 53 41.49 17.56 -12.66
N GLY A 54 41.48 16.37 -13.26
CA GLY A 54 42.49 15.34 -13.07
C GLY A 54 42.73 14.59 -14.38
N GLY A 55 43.51 15.19 -15.28
CA GLY A 55 43.98 14.55 -16.50
C GLY A 55 45.00 13.45 -16.19
N GLY A 56 44.86 12.31 -16.87
CA GLY A 56 45.83 11.22 -16.86
C GLY A 56 45.84 10.51 -18.21
N HIS A 57 46.64 11.00 -19.14
CA HIS A 57 46.97 10.31 -20.38
C HIS A 57 47.99 9.20 -20.08
N GLY A 58 47.58 7.93 -20.17
CA GLY A 58 48.48 6.78 -20.24
C GLY A 58 48.45 6.19 -21.64
N LYS A 59 49.38 6.63 -22.50
CA LYS A 59 49.71 5.94 -23.75
C LYS A 59 50.85 4.98 -23.45
N ASP A 60 50.59 3.68 -23.53
CA ASP A 60 51.65 2.69 -23.75
C ASP A 60 51.25 1.78 -24.92
N LYS A 61 52.03 1.92 -25.99
CA LYS A 61 52.17 0.95 -27.08
C LYS A 61 53.27 -0.01 -26.66
N SER A 62 53.10 -1.32 -26.85
CA SER A 62 54.09 -2.18 -27.53
C SER A 62 53.83 -3.68 -27.34
N GLY A 63 53.96 -4.42 -28.44
CA GLY A 63 54.31 -5.85 -28.50
C GLY A 63 53.11 -6.78 -28.48
N GLY A 64 52.96 -7.77 -29.36
CA GLY A 64 53.86 -8.34 -30.35
C GLY A 64 53.27 -9.69 -30.79
N ASN A 65 53.50 -10.03 -32.05
CA ASN A 65 53.01 -11.19 -32.80
C ASN A 65 53.08 -12.57 -32.11
N GLY A 66 52.25 -13.51 -32.57
CA GLY A 66 52.50 -14.94 -32.41
C GLY A 66 51.51 -15.84 -33.14
N ASN A 67 51.95 -16.42 -34.26
CA ASN A 67 51.26 -17.31 -35.19
C ASN A 67 50.97 -18.73 -34.66
N GLY A 68 50.05 -19.44 -35.33
CA GLY A 68 50.01 -20.91 -35.44
C GLY A 68 48.60 -21.46 -35.23
N GLY A 69 47.86 -21.98 -36.22
CA GLY A 69 48.28 -22.88 -37.28
C GLY A 69 47.89 -24.31 -36.90
N GLY A 70 46.71 -24.76 -37.36
CA GLY A 70 46.24 -26.12 -37.10
C GLY A 70 45.04 -26.49 -37.97
N LYS A 71 45.31 -26.78 -39.26
CA LYS A 71 44.37 -27.46 -40.17
C LYS A 71 44.63 -28.96 -40.12
N SER A 72 43.57 -29.74 -39.97
CA SER A 72 43.41 -31.15 -40.42
C SER A 72 41.89 -31.41 -40.37
N VAL A 73 41.12 -31.44 -41.46
CA VAL A 73 41.10 -32.39 -42.59
C VAL A 73 41.22 -33.85 -42.13
N GLU A 74 40.07 -34.51 -41.96
CA GLU A 74 39.71 -35.80 -42.58
C GLU A 74 38.25 -36.15 -42.22
N LYS A 75 37.30 -36.00 -43.15
CA LYS A 75 36.71 -37.08 -43.97
C LYS A 75 36.26 -38.31 -43.15
N SER A 76 34.95 -38.51 -43.04
CA SER A 76 34.28 -39.61 -43.76
C SER A 76 32.75 -39.68 -43.56
N LYS A 77 32.06 -39.69 -44.72
CA LYS A 77 30.92 -40.56 -45.09
C LYS A 77 29.54 -40.34 -44.45
N THR A 78 28.73 -39.56 -45.18
CA THR A 78 27.46 -39.97 -45.82
C THR A 78 26.56 -41.02 -45.12
N LYS A 79 25.31 -40.65 -44.83
CA LYS A 79 24.12 -41.23 -45.49
C LYS A 79 22.85 -40.40 -45.25
N ALA A 80 22.15 -40.14 -46.36
CA ALA A 80 20.84 -39.51 -46.49
C ALA A 80 19.73 -40.28 -45.76
N LYS A 81 18.66 -39.63 -45.30
CA LYS A 81 17.30 -39.49 -45.90
C LYS A 81 16.39 -39.23 -44.67
N THR A 82 15.27 -38.51 -44.63
CA THR A 82 14.24 -38.10 -45.60
C THR A 82 13.31 -37.17 -44.80
N SER A 83 12.85 -36.07 -45.38
CA SER A 83 11.61 -35.42 -44.95
C SER A 83 10.41 -36.33 -45.24
N PRO A 84 9.28 -36.13 -44.54
CA PRO A 84 8.09 -35.78 -45.31
C PRO A 84 7.31 -34.63 -44.68
N ALA A 85 6.78 -33.77 -45.55
CA ALA A 85 5.67 -32.89 -45.26
C ALA A 85 4.37 -33.62 -45.60
N ALA A 86 3.33 -33.49 -44.75
CA ALA A 86 1.92 -33.42 -45.14
C ALA A 86 1.02 -33.17 -43.91
N THR A 87 0.50 -31.95 -43.85
CA THR A 87 -0.90 -31.54 -43.59
C THR A 87 -1.91 -32.61 -43.13
N THR A 88 -2.70 -32.33 -42.07
CA THR A 88 -4.20 -32.40 -42.04
C THR A 88 -4.77 -31.88 -40.69
N PHE A 89 -5.95 -31.30 -40.80
CA PHE A 89 -6.82 -30.52 -39.91
C PHE A 89 -7.44 -31.22 -38.65
N VAL A 90 -7.72 -30.39 -37.63
CA VAL A 90 -8.92 -30.28 -36.75
C VAL A 90 -9.29 -31.43 -35.79
N THR A 91 -9.37 -31.13 -34.47
CA THR A 91 -10.62 -31.08 -33.65
C THR A 91 -10.29 -30.88 -32.15
N THR A 92 -11.08 -30.00 -31.54
CA THR A 92 -11.27 -29.65 -30.12
C THR A 92 -11.54 -30.82 -29.16
N THR A 93 -10.90 -30.89 -27.99
CA THR A 93 -11.50 -30.74 -26.62
C THR A 93 -10.47 -31.04 -25.51
N PRO A 94 -10.67 -30.51 -24.27
CA PRO A 94 -9.69 -30.46 -23.18
C PRO A 94 -9.78 -31.68 -22.23
N THR A 95 -9.08 -31.62 -21.09
CA THR A 95 -8.88 -32.64 -20.02
C THR A 95 -7.64 -33.49 -20.30
N THR A 96 -6.59 -33.51 -19.49
CA THR A 96 -6.54 -33.75 -18.05
C THR A 96 -5.14 -33.37 -17.56
N THR A 97 -5.03 -32.92 -16.32
CA THR A 97 -3.80 -32.63 -15.57
C THR A 97 -2.84 -33.83 -15.59
N GLU A 98 -1.94 -33.87 -16.57
CA GLU A 98 -0.79 -34.74 -16.58
C GLU A 98 0.40 -33.97 -16.01
N VAL A 99 1.04 -34.51 -14.97
CA VAL A 99 2.31 -34.01 -14.45
C VAL A 99 3.37 -34.32 -15.49
N VAL A 100 3.43 -33.47 -16.52
CA VAL A 100 4.47 -33.50 -17.54
C VAL A 100 5.77 -33.11 -16.84
N ALA A 101 6.73 -34.05 -16.82
CA ALA A 101 8.12 -33.76 -16.46
C ALA A 101 8.54 -32.45 -17.16
N PRO A 102 9.21 -31.51 -16.47
CA PRO A 102 9.48 -30.18 -17.01
C PRO A 102 10.07 -30.33 -18.40
N ALA A 103 9.41 -29.73 -19.40
CA ALA A 103 9.80 -29.89 -20.78
C ALA A 103 11.31 -29.64 -20.90
N PRO A 104 12.09 -30.53 -21.54
CA PRO A 104 13.49 -30.24 -21.80
C PRO A 104 13.54 -28.87 -22.49
N ASN A 105 14.35 -27.96 -21.95
CA ASN A 105 14.55 -26.57 -22.40
C ASN A 105 13.62 -25.49 -21.79
N ALA A 106 12.88 -25.75 -20.71
CA ALA A 106 12.13 -24.70 -20.00
C ALA A 106 13.00 -23.48 -19.62
N HIS A 107 14.19 -23.73 -19.06
CA HIS A 107 15.17 -22.67 -18.77
C HIS A 107 15.71 -21.99 -20.03
N GLY A 108 15.86 -22.72 -21.14
CA GLY A 108 16.32 -22.16 -22.41
C GLY A 108 15.31 -21.20 -23.03
N LYS A 109 14.00 -21.46 -22.87
CA LYS A 109 12.93 -20.57 -23.30
C LYS A 109 12.93 -19.26 -22.49
N ILE A 110 12.98 -19.36 -21.16
CA ILE A 110 13.05 -18.19 -20.27
C ILE A 110 14.31 -17.36 -20.56
N ALA A 111 15.49 -17.99 -20.63
CA ALA A 111 16.74 -17.30 -20.93
C ALA A 111 16.73 -16.61 -22.31
N SER A 112 16.08 -17.23 -23.30
CA SER A 112 15.91 -16.64 -24.64
C SER A 112 14.92 -15.46 -24.64
N GLU A 113 13.98 -15.42 -23.70
CA GLU A 113 13.00 -14.36 -23.55
C GLU A 113 13.59 -13.14 -22.85
N LEU A 114 14.36 -13.37 -21.78
CA LEU A 114 15.05 -12.32 -21.04
C LEU A 114 16.02 -11.54 -21.95
N LYS A 115 16.74 -12.23 -22.86
CA LYS A 115 17.77 -11.63 -23.75
C LYS A 115 18.72 -10.71 -22.99
N GLY A 116 18.59 -9.38 -23.17
CA GLY A 116 19.40 -8.36 -22.50
C GLY A 116 19.18 -8.31 -20.99
N LEU A 117 18.02 -8.76 -20.50
CA LEU A 117 17.72 -8.80 -19.07
C LEU A 117 18.61 -9.78 -18.30
N ASN A 118 19.24 -10.76 -18.95
CA ASN A 118 20.25 -11.64 -18.32
C ASN A 118 21.44 -10.88 -17.69
N ALA A 119 21.56 -9.58 -17.94
CA ALA A 119 22.46 -8.70 -17.23
C ALA A 119 22.11 -8.51 -15.74
N TYR A 120 21.00 -9.05 -15.24
CA TYR A 120 20.69 -9.10 -13.79
C TYR A 120 21.78 -9.81 -12.97
N HIS A 121 22.60 -10.66 -13.60
CA HIS A 121 23.78 -11.29 -12.98
C HIS A 121 24.96 -10.33 -12.72
N ALA A 122 24.82 -9.03 -13.03
CA ALA A 122 25.82 -8.03 -12.69
C ALA A 122 26.04 -7.99 -11.16
N SER A 123 27.27 -7.65 -10.74
CA SER A 123 27.55 -7.49 -9.31
C SER A 123 26.89 -6.23 -8.75
N GLU A 124 26.70 -6.15 -7.43
CA GLU A 124 26.16 -4.96 -6.78
C GLU A 124 27.00 -3.70 -7.09
N THR A 125 28.33 -3.85 -7.15
CA THR A 125 29.22 -2.76 -7.57
C THR A 125 28.98 -2.32 -9.01
N ALA A 126 28.60 -3.24 -9.91
CA ALA A 126 28.26 -2.89 -11.28
C ALA A 126 26.92 -2.16 -11.33
N PHE A 127 25.91 -2.57 -10.56
CA PHE A 127 24.65 -1.83 -10.43
C PHE A 127 24.87 -0.42 -9.88
N ALA A 128 25.67 -0.27 -8.83
CA ALA A 128 25.96 1.03 -8.22
C ALA A 128 26.69 2.02 -9.13
N ASN A 129 27.43 1.54 -10.14
CA ASN A 129 28.22 2.38 -11.06
C ASN A 129 27.70 2.35 -12.51
N ALA A 130 26.58 1.68 -12.77
CA ALA A 130 26.04 1.54 -14.11
C ALA A 130 25.55 2.89 -14.66
N ASP A 131 25.81 3.14 -15.93
CA ASP A 131 25.13 4.25 -16.62
C ASP A 131 23.62 3.96 -16.65
N PRO A 132 22.74 4.93 -16.33
CA PRO A 132 21.29 4.72 -16.30
C PRO A 132 20.72 4.18 -17.63
N ASN A 133 21.33 4.51 -18.77
CA ASN A 133 20.89 4.04 -20.08
C ASN A 133 21.47 2.66 -20.45
N SER A 134 22.47 2.17 -19.71
CA SER A 134 23.02 0.83 -19.91
C SER A 134 22.03 -0.25 -19.50
N GLN A 135 22.16 -1.45 -20.05
CA GLN A 135 21.26 -2.55 -19.71
C GLN A 135 21.27 -2.89 -18.20
N VAL A 136 22.43 -2.79 -17.54
CA VAL A 136 22.55 -2.99 -16.09
C VAL A 136 21.87 -1.85 -15.33
N GLY A 137 22.05 -0.60 -15.77
CA GLY A 137 21.41 0.57 -15.16
C GLY A 137 19.89 0.53 -15.26
N ARG A 138 19.34 0.18 -16.43
CA ARG A 138 17.88 0.03 -16.60
C ARG A 138 17.30 -1.10 -15.75
N ILE A 139 18.04 -2.20 -15.56
CA ILE A 139 17.62 -3.28 -14.65
C ILE A 139 17.65 -2.79 -13.19
N ALA A 140 18.65 -1.99 -12.80
CA ALA A 140 18.63 -1.35 -11.47
C ALA A 140 17.41 -0.45 -11.29
N THR A 141 17.09 0.41 -12.27
CA THR A 141 15.88 1.26 -12.22
C THR A 141 14.60 0.42 -12.08
N TYR A 142 14.49 -0.68 -12.84
CA TYR A 142 13.35 -1.61 -12.69
C TYR A 142 13.32 -2.25 -11.30
N ARG A 143 14.45 -2.73 -10.77
CA ARG A 143 14.54 -3.31 -9.42
C ARG A 143 14.05 -2.31 -8.37
N ASP A 144 14.51 -1.07 -8.45
CA ASP A 144 14.17 -0.04 -7.48
C ASP A 144 12.67 0.34 -7.56
N ALA A 145 12.10 0.45 -8.76
CA ALA A 145 10.66 0.67 -8.95
C ALA A 145 9.79 -0.52 -8.49
N ALA A 146 10.28 -1.75 -8.66
CA ALA A 146 9.61 -2.94 -8.15
C ALA A 146 9.60 -2.99 -6.62
N LEU A 147 10.70 -2.58 -5.97
CA LEU A 147 10.74 -2.42 -4.51
C LEU A 147 9.77 -1.35 -4.02
N GLU A 148 9.62 -0.24 -4.75
CA GLU A 148 8.63 0.79 -4.45
C GLU A 148 7.20 0.26 -4.58
N THR A 149 6.92 -0.57 -5.59
CA THR A 149 5.61 -1.25 -5.73
C THR A 149 5.33 -2.20 -4.57
N ILE A 150 6.33 -2.97 -4.13
CA ILE A 150 6.21 -3.83 -2.94
C ILE A 150 5.90 -2.98 -1.69
N ALA A 151 6.66 -1.91 -1.47
CA ALA A 151 6.46 -1.04 -0.31
C ALA A 151 5.10 -0.32 -0.34
N ALA A 152 4.64 0.10 -1.51
CA ALA A 152 3.31 0.70 -1.67
C ALA A 152 2.19 -0.31 -1.42
N GLY A 153 2.38 -1.57 -1.83
CA GLY A 153 1.47 -2.68 -1.50
C GLY A 153 1.39 -2.93 0.02
N GLU A 154 2.53 -2.98 0.71
CA GLU A 154 2.57 -3.11 2.17
C GLU A 154 1.91 -1.91 2.87
N ALA A 155 2.08 -0.70 2.35
CA ALA A 155 1.41 0.50 2.88
C ALA A 155 -0.11 0.44 2.69
N LEU A 156 -0.58 -0.07 1.55
CA LEU A 156 -2.00 -0.29 1.29
C LEU A 156 -2.60 -1.36 2.22
N ASP A 157 -1.90 -2.47 2.43
CA ASP A 157 -2.31 -3.51 3.38
C ASP A 157 -2.42 -2.92 4.80
N ALA A 158 -1.41 -2.15 5.23
CA ALA A 158 -1.43 -1.48 6.53
C ALA A 158 -2.56 -0.45 6.68
N ALA A 159 -2.87 0.31 5.62
CA ALA A 159 -3.99 1.26 5.62
C ALA A 159 -5.35 0.54 5.75
N ASN A 160 -5.51 -0.61 5.08
CA ASN A 160 -6.72 -1.42 5.19
C ASN A 160 -6.89 -2.01 6.60
N GLU A 161 -5.81 -2.51 7.21
CA GLU A 161 -5.83 -2.98 8.61
C GLU A 161 -6.19 -1.87 9.60
N ALA A 162 -5.69 -0.64 9.36
CA ALA A 162 -6.04 0.53 10.16
C ALA A 162 -7.53 0.89 10.02
N LEU A 163 -8.09 0.81 8.81
CA LEU A 163 -9.51 1.04 8.57
C LEU A 163 -10.38 -0.02 9.27
N GLU A 164 -10.00 -1.29 9.24
CA GLU A 164 -10.72 -2.36 9.97
C GLU A 164 -10.70 -2.11 11.48
N THR A 165 -9.55 -1.68 12.02
CA THR A 165 -9.40 -1.31 13.43
C THR A 165 -10.32 -0.14 13.79
N ALA A 166 -10.30 0.94 13.00
CA ALA A 166 -11.13 2.13 13.24
C ALA A 166 -12.63 1.79 13.23
N ASN A 167 -13.09 0.92 12.31
CA ASN A 167 -14.48 0.45 12.27
C ASN A 167 -14.86 -0.39 13.50
N THR A 168 -13.92 -1.19 14.00
CA THR A 168 -14.12 -1.97 15.23
C THR A 168 -14.25 -1.06 16.44
N ASP A 169 -13.42 -0.02 16.52
CA ASP A 169 -13.46 0.97 17.59
C ASP A 169 -14.76 1.78 17.56
N LEU A 170 -15.22 2.20 16.38
CA LEU A 170 -16.50 2.88 16.20
C LEU A 170 -17.66 2.00 16.68
N THR A 171 -17.71 0.75 16.25
CA THR A 171 -18.75 -0.21 16.68
C THR A 171 -18.74 -0.41 18.20
N THR A 172 -17.54 -0.44 18.80
CA THR A 172 -17.37 -0.58 20.25
C THR A 172 -17.91 0.64 20.99
N ALA A 173 -17.59 1.85 20.52
CA ALA A 173 -18.07 3.10 21.09
C ALA A 173 -19.60 3.23 20.98
N GLU A 174 -20.18 2.91 19.82
CA GLU A 174 -21.63 2.90 19.60
C GLU A 174 -22.35 1.91 20.50
N THR A 175 -21.78 0.71 20.66
CA THR A 175 -22.34 -0.33 21.55
C THR A 175 -22.33 0.17 23.01
N ALA A 176 -21.22 0.74 23.46
CA ALA A 176 -21.12 1.28 24.82
C ALA A 176 -22.15 2.39 25.08
N LEU A 177 -22.36 3.30 24.13
CA LEU A 177 -23.38 4.34 24.22
C LEU A 177 -24.79 3.74 24.27
N SER A 178 -25.09 2.79 23.39
CA SER A 178 -26.38 2.08 23.37
C SER A 178 -26.66 1.31 24.65
N ASP A 179 -25.64 0.65 25.22
CA ASP A 179 -25.75 -0.08 26.47
C ASP A 179 -26.02 0.87 27.65
N LEU A 180 -25.33 2.02 27.69
CA LEU A 180 -25.58 3.05 28.69
C LEU A 180 -27.02 3.56 28.61
N ASP A 181 -27.48 3.93 27.41
CA ASP A 181 -28.84 4.42 27.17
C ASP A 181 -29.90 3.36 27.50
N SER A 182 -29.62 2.08 27.24
CA SER A 182 -30.54 0.98 27.59
C SER A 182 -30.56 0.68 29.09
N SER A 183 -29.47 0.96 29.81
CA SER A 183 -29.36 0.74 31.26
C SER A 183 -30.06 1.83 32.08
N TYR A 184 -30.23 3.02 31.52
CA TYR A 184 -30.78 4.17 32.22
C TYR A 184 -32.27 4.36 31.88
N SER A 185 -33.11 4.37 32.91
CA SER A 185 -34.56 4.61 32.78
C SER A 185 -35.06 5.79 33.63
N GLY A 186 -34.12 6.57 34.16
CA GLY A 186 -34.41 7.76 34.96
C GLY A 186 -34.83 8.96 34.13
N ARG A 187 -35.12 10.07 34.81
CA ARG A 187 -35.49 11.35 34.20
C ARG A 187 -34.27 12.26 34.07
N SER A 188 -34.37 13.29 33.23
CA SER A 188 -33.29 14.27 33.08
C SER A 188 -33.07 15.05 34.37
N THR A 189 -31.85 15.59 34.56
CA THR A 189 -31.56 16.50 35.68
C THR A 189 -32.48 17.73 35.68
N ALA A 190 -32.88 18.21 34.50
CA ALA A 190 -33.79 19.35 34.35
C ALA A 190 -35.21 19.07 34.87
N ASP A 191 -35.76 17.88 34.60
CA ASP A 191 -37.08 17.49 35.11
C ASP A 191 -37.06 17.33 36.63
N ILE A 192 -35.97 16.75 37.15
CA ILE A 192 -35.80 16.54 38.60
C ILE A 192 -35.62 17.89 39.31
N ASP A 193 -34.86 18.82 38.72
CA ASP A 193 -34.67 20.17 39.27
C ASP A 193 -35.98 20.96 39.31
N ALA A 194 -36.88 20.75 38.33
CA ALA A 194 -38.21 21.33 38.34
C ALA A 194 -39.08 20.78 39.49
N ASP A 195 -39.02 19.47 39.74
CA ASP A 195 -39.73 18.85 40.87
C ASP A 195 -39.21 19.34 42.21
N ILE A 196 -37.88 19.44 42.37
CA ILE A 196 -37.26 19.98 43.59
C ILE A 196 -37.73 21.42 43.82
N ALA A 197 -37.77 22.25 42.78
CA ALA A 197 -38.23 23.64 42.87
C ALA A 197 -39.73 23.75 43.20
N ALA A 198 -40.52 22.73 42.89
CA ALA A 198 -41.96 22.68 43.13
C ALA A 198 -42.34 22.13 44.52
N LEU A 199 -41.38 21.62 45.30
CA LEU A 199 -41.64 21.08 46.64
C LEU A 199 -42.23 22.15 47.58
N ASP A 200 -43.27 21.77 48.34
CA ASP A 200 -43.83 22.63 49.39
C ASP A 200 -43.00 22.51 50.69
N PRO A 201 -42.29 23.56 51.12
CA PRO A 201 -41.48 23.52 52.34
C PRO A 201 -42.31 23.38 53.62
N ALA A 202 -43.64 23.54 53.57
CA ALA A 202 -44.54 23.31 54.71
C ALA A 202 -45.03 21.86 54.82
N ALA A 203 -44.76 21.00 53.83
CA ALA A 203 -45.15 19.61 53.85
C ALA A 203 -44.40 18.84 54.96
N THR A 204 -45.11 17.95 55.66
CA THR A 204 -44.53 17.19 56.78
C THR A 204 -43.45 16.20 56.36
N ASP A 205 -43.43 15.81 55.09
CA ASP A 205 -42.49 14.89 54.44
C ASP A 205 -41.53 15.60 53.47
N TYR A 206 -41.46 16.94 53.49
CA TYR A 206 -40.61 17.74 52.60
C TYR A 206 -39.16 17.23 52.53
N GLN A 207 -38.56 16.95 53.69
CA GLN A 207 -37.16 16.51 53.74
C GLN A 207 -36.95 15.14 53.10
N ASP A 208 -37.89 14.21 53.31
CA ASP A 208 -37.82 12.88 52.69
C ASP A 208 -37.96 12.98 51.16
N GLN A 209 -38.84 13.85 50.67
CA GLN A 209 -39.00 14.11 49.23
C GLN A 209 -37.75 14.76 48.62
N LEU A 210 -37.19 15.76 49.30
CA LEU A 210 -35.98 16.44 48.87
C LEU A 210 -34.77 15.49 48.81
N ASP A 211 -34.59 14.64 49.82
CA ASP A 211 -33.49 13.68 49.88
C ASP A 211 -33.59 12.66 48.74
N ASN A 212 -34.81 12.15 48.47
CA ASN A 212 -35.06 11.22 47.37
C ASN A 212 -34.79 11.86 45.99
N LEU A 213 -35.31 13.06 45.75
CA LEU A 213 -35.08 13.77 44.48
C LEU A 213 -33.62 14.17 44.30
N THR A 214 -32.91 14.53 45.38
CA THR A 214 -31.47 14.84 45.32
C THR A 214 -30.64 13.60 44.96
N ALA A 215 -31.01 12.43 45.49
CA ALA A 215 -30.38 11.17 45.12
C ALA A 215 -30.66 10.81 43.64
N GLU A 216 -31.90 10.97 43.18
CA GLU A 216 -32.28 10.78 41.76
C GLU A 216 -31.48 11.72 40.85
N ARG A 217 -31.39 13.01 41.20
CA ARG A 217 -30.62 14.03 40.49
C ARG A 217 -29.15 13.66 40.35
N THR A 218 -28.56 13.14 41.42
CA THR A 218 -27.14 12.72 41.41
C THR A 218 -26.93 11.59 40.41
N ALA A 219 -27.79 10.57 40.41
CA ALA A 219 -27.72 9.47 39.44
C ALA A 219 -27.96 9.96 37.99
N ALA A 220 -28.87 10.91 37.78
CA ALA A 220 -29.09 11.53 36.46
C ALA A 220 -27.86 12.30 35.96
N ALA A 221 -27.23 13.10 36.84
CA ALA A 221 -26.03 13.85 36.49
C ALA A 221 -24.84 12.93 36.14
N ASP A 222 -24.69 11.82 36.86
CA ASP A 222 -23.66 10.81 36.59
C ASP A 222 -23.90 10.12 35.23
N TYR A 223 -25.16 9.81 34.89
CA TYR A 223 -25.53 9.28 33.57
C TYR A 223 -25.27 10.29 32.45
N GLU A 224 -25.73 11.54 32.59
CA GLU A 224 -25.54 12.59 31.57
C GLU A 224 -24.06 12.84 31.30
N THR A 225 -23.21 12.80 32.34
CA THR A 225 -21.75 12.93 32.21
C THR A 225 -21.12 11.76 31.46
N GLN A 226 -21.50 10.52 31.80
CA GLN A 226 -21.01 9.33 31.10
C GLN A 226 -21.45 9.30 29.64
N ARG A 227 -22.71 9.66 29.39
CA ARG A 227 -23.27 9.74 28.04
C ARG A 227 -22.51 10.75 27.19
N ALA A 228 -22.26 11.96 27.72
CA ALA A 228 -21.47 12.97 27.01
C ALA A 228 -20.03 12.49 26.70
N THR A 229 -19.43 11.68 27.58
CA THR A 229 -18.12 11.09 27.33
C THR A 229 -18.17 10.08 26.18
N LEU A 230 -19.14 9.16 26.21
CA LEU A 230 -19.30 8.16 25.14
C LEU A 230 -19.69 8.78 23.80
N GLU A 231 -20.48 9.85 23.79
CA GLU A 231 -20.76 10.61 22.57
C GLU A 231 -19.48 11.23 21.97
N ALA A 232 -18.56 11.71 22.82
CA ALA A 232 -17.26 12.20 22.36
C ALA A 232 -16.35 11.07 21.85
N ASP A 233 -16.42 9.87 22.46
CA ASP A 233 -15.70 8.68 21.99
C ASP A 233 -16.22 8.24 20.61
N VAL A 234 -17.54 8.22 20.39
CA VAL A 234 -18.16 7.92 19.09
C VAL A 234 -17.72 8.93 18.03
N ALA A 235 -17.72 10.23 18.36
CA ALA A 235 -17.24 11.27 17.45
C ALA A 235 -15.77 11.06 17.07
N SER A 236 -14.91 10.79 18.06
CA SER A 236 -13.48 10.53 17.84
C SER A 236 -13.24 9.28 16.99
N ALA A 237 -14.00 8.21 17.22
CA ALA A 237 -13.91 6.99 16.42
C ALA A 237 -14.42 7.19 14.98
N THR A 238 -15.44 8.04 14.79
CA THR A 238 -15.93 8.43 13.46
C THR A 238 -14.87 9.21 12.67
N ASP A 239 -14.20 10.16 13.33
CA ASP A 239 -13.08 10.89 12.73
C ASP A 239 -11.94 9.93 12.35
N ALA A 240 -11.61 8.97 13.21
CA ALA A 240 -10.59 7.96 12.93
C ALA A 240 -10.93 7.06 11.73
N VAL A 241 -12.21 6.69 11.54
CA VAL A 241 -12.67 5.98 10.34
C VAL A 241 -12.44 6.84 9.10
N THR A 242 -12.82 8.12 9.15
CA THR A 242 -12.65 9.07 8.03
C THR A 242 -11.17 9.22 7.65
N ASP A 243 -10.29 9.39 8.64
CA ASP A 243 -8.85 9.50 8.42
C ASP A 243 -8.28 8.21 7.81
N ALA A 244 -8.75 7.04 8.26
CA ALA A 244 -8.31 5.75 7.72
C ALA A 244 -8.81 5.52 6.28
N GLU A 245 -10.02 5.94 5.93
CA GLU A 245 -10.54 5.89 4.55
C GLU A 245 -9.71 6.76 3.59
N ILE A 246 -9.30 7.95 4.05
CA ILE A 246 -8.39 8.82 3.30
C ILE A 246 -7.03 8.12 3.11
N ALA A 247 -6.47 7.54 4.17
CA ALA A 247 -5.20 6.83 4.09
C ALA A 247 -5.23 5.63 3.12
N VAL A 248 -6.34 4.89 3.07
CA VAL A 248 -6.55 3.83 2.07
C VAL A 248 -6.53 4.41 0.66
N THR A 249 -7.27 5.49 0.41
CA THR A 249 -7.33 6.14 -0.91
C THR A 249 -5.95 6.63 -1.37
N ASP A 250 -5.19 7.23 -0.46
CA ASP A 250 -3.83 7.70 -0.74
C ASP A 250 -2.88 6.53 -1.03
N ALA A 251 -2.97 5.44 -0.26
CA ALA A 251 -2.17 4.25 -0.46
C ALA A 251 -2.52 3.49 -1.76
N GLU A 252 -3.80 3.43 -2.13
CA GLU A 252 -4.25 2.87 -3.41
C GLU A 252 -3.70 3.67 -4.60
N THR A 253 -3.70 4.99 -4.49
CA THR A 253 -3.13 5.89 -5.50
C THR A 253 -1.62 5.65 -5.61
N ALA A 254 -0.91 5.61 -4.49
CA ALA A 254 0.52 5.33 -4.46
C ALA A 254 0.87 3.95 -5.04
N ALA A 255 0.10 2.92 -4.72
CA ALA A 255 0.28 1.58 -5.28
C ALA A 255 0.07 1.54 -6.80
N THR A 256 -0.92 2.30 -7.30
CA THR A 256 -1.18 2.42 -8.74
C THR A 256 -0.04 3.15 -9.46
N ASP A 257 0.43 4.26 -8.89
CA ASP A 257 1.53 5.05 -9.46
C ASP A 257 2.86 4.29 -9.44
N ALA A 258 3.14 3.56 -8.36
CA ALA A 258 4.31 2.70 -8.25
C ALA A 258 4.28 1.57 -9.29
N ALA A 259 3.14 0.90 -9.46
CA ALA A 259 2.98 -0.16 -10.46
C ALA A 259 3.17 0.36 -11.90
N ALA A 260 2.65 1.55 -12.21
CA ALA A 260 2.85 2.19 -13.51
C ALA A 260 4.34 2.52 -13.75
N THR A 261 5.02 3.00 -12.72
CA THR A 261 6.47 3.29 -12.77
C THR A 261 7.30 2.02 -12.94
N GLU A 262 6.95 0.94 -12.24
CA GLU A 262 7.57 -0.38 -12.42
C GLU A 262 7.40 -0.90 -13.85
N GLU A 263 6.19 -0.80 -14.41
CA GLU A 263 5.91 -1.24 -15.77
C GLU A 263 6.71 -0.44 -16.82
N GLU A 264 6.79 0.88 -16.68
CA GLU A 264 7.61 1.73 -17.56
C GLU A 264 9.11 1.35 -17.47
N ALA A 265 9.61 1.13 -16.25
CA ALA A 265 10.98 0.72 -16.02
C ALA A 265 11.27 -0.67 -16.59
N LEU A 266 10.33 -1.62 -16.46
CA LEU A 266 10.42 -2.96 -17.05
C LEU A 266 10.47 -2.87 -18.58
N LEU A 267 9.60 -2.07 -19.18
CA LEU A 267 9.53 -1.87 -20.62
C LEU A 267 10.84 -1.25 -21.15
N SER A 268 11.39 -0.28 -20.43
CA SER A 268 12.70 0.31 -20.72
C SER A 268 13.83 -0.74 -20.61
N ALA A 269 13.85 -1.53 -19.54
CA ALA A 269 14.83 -2.58 -19.31
C ALA A 269 14.76 -3.69 -20.38
N SER A 270 13.55 -4.08 -20.80
CA SER A 270 13.31 -5.13 -21.78
C SER A 270 13.51 -4.68 -23.24
N ASN A 271 13.72 -3.38 -23.46
CA ASN A 271 13.75 -2.70 -24.76
C ASN A 271 12.40 -2.78 -25.50
N GLY A 272 11.31 -2.46 -24.81
CA GLY A 272 9.96 -2.39 -25.38
C GLY A 272 9.27 -3.74 -25.50
N ARG A 273 9.75 -4.77 -24.80
CA ARG A 273 9.20 -6.13 -24.91
C ARG A 273 8.40 -6.49 -23.67
N GLU A 274 7.18 -6.97 -23.88
CA GLU A 274 6.42 -7.65 -22.84
C GLU A 274 7.07 -9.01 -22.55
N LEU A 275 7.24 -9.31 -21.27
CA LEU A 275 7.68 -10.62 -20.79
C LEU A 275 6.45 -11.43 -20.39
N SER A 276 6.51 -12.73 -20.60
CA SER A 276 5.54 -13.65 -20.01
C SER A 276 5.69 -13.70 -18.49
N ASP A 277 4.59 -13.95 -17.78
CA ASP A 277 4.58 -14.04 -16.30
C ASP A 277 5.69 -14.96 -15.76
N PRO A 278 5.96 -16.15 -16.32
CA PRO A 278 7.04 -17.00 -15.83
C PRO A 278 8.45 -16.40 -16.02
N ALA A 279 8.66 -15.56 -17.05
CA ALA A 279 9.92 -14.88 -17.27
C ALA A 279 10.07 -13.67 -16.34
N LEU A 280 8.98 -12.96 -16.05
CA LEU A 280 8.93 -11.87 -15.08
C LEU A 280 9.18 -12.38 -13.65
N ASP A 281 8.48 -13.44 -13.24
CA ASP A 281 8.66 -14.10 -11.96
C ASP A 281 10.12 -14.56 -11.77
N TYR A 282 10.70 -15.17 -12.81
CA TYR A 282 12.10 -15.58 -12.77
C TYR A 282 13.05 -14.38 -12.64
N LEU A 283 12.79 -13.28 -13.36
CA LEU A 283 13.60 -12.07 -13.23
C LEU A 283 13.51 -11.47 -11.82
N ARG A 284 12.30 -11.40 -11.24
CA ARG A 284 12.06 -10.89 -9.89
C ARG A 284 12.79 -11.72 -8.83
N ASP A 285 12.68 -13.05 -8.91
CA ASP A 285 13.43 -13.98 -8.04
C ASP A 285 14.95 -13.75 -8.11
N GLN A 286 15.50 -13.56 -9.31
CA GLN A 286 16.93 -13.30 -9.47
C GLN A 286 17.38 -11.93 -8.99
N LEU A 287 16.46 -10.96 -8.89
CA LEU A 287 16.72 -9.62 -8.34
C LEU A 287 16.47 -9.54 -6.83
N GLY A 288 15.97 -10.61 -6.21
CA GLY A 288 15.65 -10.66 -4.78
C GLY A 288 14.36 -9.92 -4.42
N LEU A 289 13.41 -9.86 -5.36
CA LEU A 289 12.08 -9.28 -5.22
C LEU A 289 11.04 -10.36 -4.86
#